data_AF-A0A9X2FCR9-F1
#
_entry.id   AF-A0A9X2FCR9-F1
#
_cell.length_a   1.000
_cell.length_b   1.000
_cell.length_c   1.000
_cell.angle_alpha   90.00
_cell.angle_beta   90.00
_cell.angle_gamma   90.00
#
_symmetry.space_group_name_H-M   'P 1'
#
loop_
_entity.id
_entity.type
_entity.pdbx_description
1 polymer ?
#
loop_
_entity_poly.entity_id
_entity_poly.type
_entity_poly.pdbx_seq_one_letter_code
_entity_poly.pdbx_strand_id
1 'polypeptide(L)'
;MQEHRRGEQVRRFFAGVTEYVFQTRLGVVDPPLVDYISELLTRFLRSEDVYAVRSPRGQRLTQVADMLEEAMHRQGPAKRQLHRHIGDFTLFWTGVYPEVADRMQRTGGKDMLLDYRDQGKRNYLIASNIPVEREQAPSEVLQRLSDCFDICTYGLQEVRKAWEEEDGIAGPILLD
;
A
#
# COMPACT_ATOMS: atom_id res chain seq x y z
N MET A 1 -11.48 -16.71 18.94
CA MET A 1 -12.73 -15.98 18.63
C MET A 1 -12.61 -14.45 18.73
N GLN A 2 -11.79 -13.89 19.64
CA GLN A 2 -11.57 -12.43 19.76
C GLN A 2 -10.78 -11.79 18.60
N GLU A 3 -9.77 -12.46 18.03
CA GLU A 3 -8.94 -11.91 16.93
C GLU A 3 -9.71 -11.65 15.62
N HIS A 4 -10.71 -12.47 15.30
CA HIS A 4 -11.53 -12.30 14.10
C HIS A 4 -12.42 -11.06 14.20
N ARG A 5 -13.06 -10.81 15.35
CA ARG A 5 -13.90 -9.63 15.60
C ARG A 5 -13.12 -8.32 15.54
N ARG A 6 -11.92 -8.28 16.13
CA ARG A 6 -11.05 -7.09 16.07
C ARG A 6 -10.66 -6.76 14.62
N GLY A 7 -10.47 -7.79 13.81
CA GLY A 7 -10.18 -7.65 12.40
C GLY A 7 -11.28 -7.07 11.55
N GLU A 8 -12.49 -7.57 11.74
CA GLU A 8 -13.67 -7.06 11.06
C GLU A 8 -13.99 -5.62 11.47
N GLN A 9 -13.74 -5.26 12.74
CA GLN A 9 -13.89 -3.88 13.23
C GLN A 9 -12.89 -2.92 12.56
N VAL A 10 -11.62 -3.30 12.50
CA VAL A 10 -10.58 -2.52 11.81
C VAL A 10 -10.90 -2.37 10.32
N ARG A 11 -11.34 -3.45 9.67
CA ARG A 11 -11.72 -3.43 8.25
C ARG A 11 -12.95 -2.53 7.99
N ARG A 12 -13.97 -2.59 8.86
CA ARG A 12 -15.15 -1.71 8.77
C ARG A 12 -14.81 -0.25 9.02
N PHE A 13 -13.93 0.02 9.98
CA PHE A 13 -13.45 1.36 10.26
C PHE A 13 -12.73 1.93 9.04
N PHE A 14 -11.75 1.21 8.48
CA PHE A 14 -11.06 1.67 7.28
C PHE A 14 -11.97 1.78 6.06
N ALA A 15 -12.95 0.89 5.90
CA ALA A 15 -13.97 1.05 4.87
C ALA A 15 -14.75 2.35 5.04
N GLY A 16 -15.29 2.62 6.23
CA GLY A 16 -16.07 3.83 6.50
C GLY A 16 -15.27 5.12 6.37
N VAL A 17 -14.04 5.17 6.91
CA VAL A 17 -13.20 6.38 6.82
C VAL A 17 -12.69 6.59 5.39
N THR A 18 -12.28 5.52 4.69
CA THR A 18 -11.84 5.63 3.28
C THR A 18 -13.00 6.06 2.41
N GLU A 19 -14.18 5.45 2.56
CA GLU A 19 -15.38 5.84 1.83
C GLU A 19 -15.75 7.31 2.10
N TYR A 20 -15.77 7.74 3.36
CA TYR A 20 -16.07 9.11 3.74
C TYR A 20 -15.07 10.11 3.13
N VAL A 21 -13.77 9.85 3.25
CA VAL A 21 -12.72 10.73 2.72
C VAL A 21 -12.78 10.80 1.21
N PHE A 22 -12.89 9.66 0.52
CA PHE A 22 -12.89 9.62 -0.94
C PHE A 22 -14.16 10.26 -1.52
N GLN A 23 -15.34 9.97 -0.96
CA GLN A 23 -16.59 10.56 -1.45
C GLN A 23 -16.72 12.04 -1.07
N THR A 24 -16.47 12.40 0.19
CA THR A 24 -16.83 13.72 0.73
C THR A 24 -15.72 14.77 0.53
N ARG A 25 -14.44 14.37 0.69
CA ARG A 25 -13.31 15.31 0.58
C ARG A 25 -12.70 15.33 -0.81
N LEU A 26 -12.74 14.21 -1.53
CA LEU A 26 -12.06 14.05 -2.83
C LEU A 26 -13.00 13.94 -4.04
N GLY A 27 -14.31 13.78 -3.82
CA GLY A 27 -15.29 13.62 -4.89
C GLY A 27 -15.10 12.34 -5.72
N VAL A 28 -14.39 11.36 -5.18
CA VAL A 28 -14.13 10.07 -5.83
C VAL A 28 -15.19 9.07 -5.41
N VAL A 29 -16.04 8.67 -6.36
CA VAL A 29 -17.06 7.63 -6.18
C VAL A 29 -16.64 6.40 -6.99
N ASP A 30 -15.70 5.63 -6.44
CA ASP A 30 -15.18 4.40 -7.04
C ASP A 30 -15.12 3.30 -5.98
N PRO A 31 -16.24 2.57 -5.77
CA PRO A 31 -16.32 1.55 -4.72
C PRO A 31 -15.23 0.46 -4.84
N PRO A 32 -14.91 -0.08 -6.04
CA PRO A 32 -13.81 -1.04 -6.17
C PRO A 32 -12.44 -0.50 -5.75
N LEU A 33 -12.15 0.78 -6.00
CA LEU A 33 -10.91 1.42 -5.56
C LEU A 33 -10.89 1.58 -4.03
N VAL A 34 -11.99 2.05 -3.45
CA VAL A 34 -12.13 2.20 -1.99
C VAL A 34 -11.96 0.85 -1.29
N ASP A 35 -12.65 -0.20 -1.77
CA ASP A 35 -12.55 -1.56 -1.23
C ASP A 35 -11.11 -2.07 -1.25
N TYR A 36 -10.39 -1.82 -2.35
CA TYR A 36 -8.98 -2.19 -2.48
C TYR A 36 -8.11 -1.48 -1.45
N ILE A 37 -8.29 -0.17 -1.27
CA ILE A 37 -7.51 0.63 -0.32
C ILE A 37 -7.79 0.18 1.12
N SER A 38 -9.05 -0.05 1.47
CA SER A 38 -9.42 -0.57 2.79
C SER A 38 -8.82 -1.94 3.06
N GLU A 39 -8.77 -2.82 2.06
CA GLU A 39 -8.11 -4.12 2.17
C GLU A 39 -6.58 -3.99 2.30
N LEU A 40 -5.95 -3.09 1.54
CA LEU A 40 -4.52 -2.78 1.64
C LEU A 40 -4.17 -2.35 3.06
N LEU A 41 -4.91 -1.37 3.61
CA LEU A 41 -4.70 -0.88 4.98
C LEU A 41 -4.86 -1.99 6.01
N THR A 42 -5.91 -2.80 5.86
CA THR A 42 -6.16 -3.93 6.76
C THR A 42 -5.01 -4.94 6.74
N ARG A 43 -4.44 -5.22 5.56
CA ARG A 43 -3.32 -6.16 5.42
C ARG A 43 -2.03 -5.59 6.04
N PHE A 44 -1.74 -4.32 5.79
CA PHE A 44 -0.48 -3.69 6.22
C PHE A 44 -0.47 -3.34 7.71
N LEU A 45 -1.62 -3.06 8.32
CA LEU A 45 -1.72 -2.73 9.75
C LEU A 45 -1.88 -3.96 10.65
N ARG A 46 -2.28 -5.12 10.11
CA ARG A 46 -2.50 -6.34 10.90
C ARG A 46 -1.35 -7.36 10.81
N SER A 47 -0.40 -7.18 9.90
CA SER A 47 0.66 -8.16 9.64
C SER A 47 2.02 -7.51 9.46
N GLU A 48 3.07 -8.30 9.70
CA GLU A 48 4.43 -8.07 9.19
C GLU A 48 4.52 -8.15 7.65
N ASP A 49 3.38 -8.21 6.95
CA ASP A 49 3.23 -8.31 5.49
C ASP A 49 3.78 -7.11 4.73
N VAL A 50 3.97 -5.97 5.42
CA VAL A 50 4.78 -4.85 4.90
C VAL A 50 6.12 -5.37 4.40
N TYR A 51 6.68 -6.37 5.07
CA TYR A 51 7.90 -7.05 4.70
C TYR A 51 7.64 -8.47 4.24
N ALA A 52 6.53 -8.77 3.54
CA ALA A 52 6.23 -10.15 3.12
C ALA A 52 7.21 -10.69 2.05
N VAL A 53 7.79 -9.81 1.24
CA VAL A 53 8.66 -10.24 0.12
C VAL A 53 9.99 -10.77 0.65
N ARG A 54 10.43 -11.89 0.06
CA ARG A 54 11.69 -12.56 0.39
C ARG A 54 12.56 -12.66 -0.86
N SER A 55 13.86 -12.46 -0.69
CA SER A 55 14.85 -12.75 -1.73
C SER A 55 14.94 -14.26 -1.97
N PRO A 56 15.57 -14.72 -3.07
CA PRO A 56 15.85 -16.14 -3.30
C PRO A 56 16.69 -16.80 -2.17
N ARG A 57 17.37 -16.00 -1.34
CA ARG A 57 18.13 -16.45 -0.16
C ARG A 57 17.32 -16.42 1.14
N GLY A 58 16.01 -16.14 1.07
CA GLY A 58 15.10 -16.11 2.22
C GLY A 58 15.14 -14.83 3.05
N GLN A 59 15.87 -13.79 2.64
CA GLN A 59 15.97 -12.53 3.38
C GLN A 59 14.76 -11.64 3.10
N ARG A 60 14.26 -10.91 4.11
CA ARG A 60 13.18 -9.94 3.91
C ARG A 60 13.66 -8.82 3.01
N LEU A 61 12.93 -8.54 1.93
CA LEU A 61 13.18 -7.35 1.14
C LEU A 61 12.45 -6.20 1.84
N THR A 62 13.24 -5.28 2.40
CA THR A 62 12.74 -4.07 3.06
C THR A 62 12.91 -2.83 2.20
N GLN A 63 13.70 -2.94 1.12
CA GLN A 63 14.04 -1.87 0.19
C GLN A 63 13.30 -2.03 -1.14
N VAL A 64 12.75 -0.94 -1.66
CA VAL A 64 12.02 -0.92 -2.93
C VAL A 64 12.96 -1.29 -4.09
N ALA A 65 14.22 -0.86 -4.05
CA ALA A 65 15.25 -1.19 -5.02
C ALA A 65 15.45 -2.71 -5.17
N ASP A 66 15.52 -3.44 -4.06
CA ASP A 66 15.69 -4.90 -4.08
C ASP A 66 14.43 -5.59 -4.63
N MET A 67 13.24 -5.08 -4.30
CA MET A 67 11.99 -5.62 -4.84
C MET A 67 11.90 -5.40 -6.36
N LEU A 68 12.34 -4.23 -6.85
CA LEU A 68 12.40 -3.93 -8.29
C LEU A 68 13.38 -4.86 -9.02
N GLU A 69 14.55 -5.10 -8.44
CA GLU A 69 15.54 -6.04 -8.98
C GLU A 69 14.97 -7.46 -9.06
N GLU A 70 14.33 -7.94 -7.99
CA GLU A 70 13.68 -9.24 -7.96
C GLU A 70 12.52 -9.34 -8.98
N ALA A 71 11.77 -8.25 -9.22
CA ALA A 71 10.70 -8.22 -10.21
C ALA A 71 11.19 -8.43 -11.65
N MET A 72 12.44 -8.06 -11.95
CA MET A 72 13.05 -8.30 -13.26
C MET A 72 13.33 -9.78 -13.53
N HIS A 73 13.48 -10.58 -12.47
CA HIS A 73 13.76 -12.01 -12.58
C HIS A 73 12.48 -12.87 -12.61
N ARG A 74 11.32 -12.29 -12.26
CA ARG A 74 10.03 -13.00 -12.23
C ARG A 74 9.30 -12.91 -13.56
N GLN A 75 8.39 -13.86 -13.80
CA GLN A 75 7.50 -13.88 -14.97
C GLN A 75 6.04 -14.14 -14.59
N GLY A 76 5.12 -13.76 -15.48
CA GLY A 76 3.69 -14.05 -15.35
C GLY A 76 3.09 -13.61 -14.01
N PRO A 77 2.28 -14.46 -13.34
CA PRO A 77 1.59 -14.11 -12.09
C PRO A 77 2.54 -13.64 -10.97
N ALA A 78 3.72 -14.24 -10.84
CA ALA A 78 4.69 -13.88 -9.81
C ALA A 78 5.27 -12.46 -10.03
N LYS A 79 5.49 -12.08 -11.30
CA LYS A 79 5.92 -10.73 -11.68
C LYS A 79 4.84 -9.70 -11.37
N ARG A 80 3.60 -10.02 -11.76
CA ARG A 80 2.42 -9.18 -11.49
C ARG A 80 2.24 -8.93 -9.99
N GLN A 81 2.33 -9.99 -9.19
CA GLN A 81 2.17 -9.91 -7.74
C GLN A 81 3.25 -9.03 -7.11
N LEU A 82 4.51 -9.14 -7.55
CA LEU A 82 5.59 -8.34 -7.00
C LEU A 82 5.47 -6.85 -7.37
N HIS A 83 5.12 -6.53 -8.61
CA HIS A 83 4.82 -5.14 -8.99
C HIS A 83 3.62 -4.58 -8.21
N ARG A 84 2.52 -5.34 -8.06
CA ARG A 84 1.40 -4.95 -7.19
C ARG A 84 1.90 -4.64 -5.77
N HIS A 85 2.73 -5.51 -5.21
CA HIS A 85 3.25 -5.33 -3.85
C HIS A 85 4.13 -4.08 -3.73
N ILE A 86 4.98 -3.77 -4.71
CA ILE A 86 5.77 -2.54 -4.73
C ILE A 86 4.85 -1.31 -4.76
N GLY A 87 3.78 -1.36 -5.57
CA GLY A 87 2.73 -0.34 -5.58
C GLY A 87 2.07 -0.17 -4.21
N ASP A 88 1.63 -1.28 -3.61
CA ASP A 88 0.97 -1.28 -2.29
C ASP A 88 1.90 -0.76 -1.18
N PHE A 89 3.17 -1.17 -1.21
CA PHE A 89 4.18 -0.77 -0.22
C PHE A 89 4.48 0.71 -0.28
N THR A 90 4.73 1.23 -1.49
CA THR A 90 4.99 2.65 -1.68
C THR A 90 3.76 3.50 -1.38
N LEU A 91 2.55 3.07 -1.78
CA LEU A 91 1.30 3.76 -1.47
C LEU A 91 1.04 3.82 0.04
N PHE A 92 1.24 2.71 0.75
CA PHE A 92 1.09 2.66 2.20
C PHE A 92 2.05 3.63 2.90
N TRP A 93 3.34 3.55 2.61
CA TRP A 93 4.32 4.39 3.29
C TRP A 93 4.18 5.87 2.95
N THR A 94 3.99 6.21 1.67
CA THR A 94 3.83 7.62 1.25
C THR A 94 2.48 8.22 1.64
N GLY A 95 1.43 7.40 1.74
CA GLY A 95 0.09 7.84 2.14
C GLY A 95 -0.14 7.84 3.64
N VAL A 96 0.26 6.80 4.36
CA VAL A 96 0.00 6.69 5.80
C VAL A 96 1.11 7.35 6.60
N TYR A 97 2.39 7.06 6.33
CA TYR A 97 3.53 7.57 7.11
C TYR A 97 4.58 8.26 6.23
N PRO A 98 4.24 9.37 5.55
CA PRO A 98 5.15 10.04 4.61
C PRO A 98 6.50 10.42 5.25
N GLU A 99 6.51 10.79 6.53
CA GLU A 99 7.74 11.09 7.28
C GLU A 99 8.67 9.87 7.45
N VAL A 100 8.08 8.68 7.54
CA VAL A 100 8.84 7.42 7.62
C VAL A 100 9.33 7.04 6.23
N ALA A 101 8.51 7.20 5.19
CA ALA A 101 8.91 6.97 3.80
C ALA A 101 10.14 7.83 3.43
N ASP A 102 10.07 9.12 3.75
CA ASP A 102 11.16 10.09 3.58
C ASP A 102 12.44 9.66 4.30
N ARG A 103 12.31 9.19 5.55
CA ARG A 103 13.46 8.69 6.31
C ARG A 103 14.02 7.42 5.69
N MET A 104 13.17 6.45 5.35
CA MET A 104 13.57 5.19 4.71
C MET A 104 14.30 5.44 3.40
N GLN A 105 13.83 6.37 2.57
CA GLN A 105 14.50 6.75 1.33
C GLN A 105 15.89 7.35 1.63
N ARG A 106 15.98 8.32 2.55
CA ARG A 106 17.25 9.02 2.88
C ARG A 106 18.27 8.13 3.58
N THR A 107 17.84 7.22 4.45
CA THR A 107 18.74 6.34 5.23
C THR A 107 18.91 4.96 4.62
N GLY A 108 18.07 4.59 3.65
CA GLY A 108 17.92 3.22 3.14
C GLY A 108 18.90 2.81 2.05
N GLY A 109 20.03 3.50 1.88
CA GLY A 109 21.08 3.09 0.95
C GLY A 109 20.60 2.99 -0.51
N LYS A 110 20.19 1.80 -0.97
CA LYS A 110 19.76 1.54 -2.36
C LYS A 110 18.52 2.33 -2.78
N ASP A 111 17.66 2.68 -1.81
CA ASP A 111 16.43 3.44 -2.07
C ASP A 111 16.65 4.96 -2.20
N MET A 112 17.86 5.46 -1.89
CA MET A 112 18.17 6.90 -1.84
C MET A 112 17.89 7.64 -3.14
N LEU A 113 17.97 6.96 -4.29
CA LEU A 113 17.75 7.55 -5.61
C LEU A 113 16.35 7.27 -6.17
N LEU A 114 15.48 6.57 -5.43
CA LEU A 114 14.16 6.18 -5.91
C LEU A 114 13.09 7.12 -5.39
N ASP A 115 12.31 7.74 -6.28
CA ASP A 115 11.07 8.41 -5.87
C ASP A 115 9.96 7.36 -5.66
N TYR A 116 9.52 7.21 -4.41
CA TYR A 116 8.51 6.20 -4.04
C TYR A 116 7.15 6.45 -4.69
N ARG A 117 6.80 7.71 -4.95
CA ARG A 117 5.55 8.06 -5.63
C ARG A 117 5.60 7.61 -7.08
N ASP A 118 6.70 7.90 -7.76
CA ASP A 118 6.89 7.46 -9.14
C ASP A 118 6.99 5.93 -9.25
N GLN A 119 7.67 5.28 -8.29
CA GLN A 119 7.70 3.83 -8.23
C GLN A 119 6.29 3.26 -8.02
N GLY A 120 5.50 3.82 -7.12
CA GLY A 120 4.15 3.35 -6.86
C GLY A 120 3.26 3.39 -8.11
N LYS A 121 3.19 4.56 -8.76
CA LYS A 121 2.48 4.75 -10.04
C LYS A 121 2.91 3.73 -11.08
N ARG A 122 4.22 3.66 -11.34
CA ARG A 122 4.78 2.80 -12.39
C ARG A 122 4.53 1.33 -12.12
N ASN A 123 4.66 0.88 -10.87
CA ASN A 123 4.52 -0.53 -10.54
C ASN A 123 3.05 -0.98 -10.60
N TYR A 124 2.10 -0.12 -10.21
CA TYR A 124 0.69 -0.39 -10.45
C TYR A 124 0.35 -0.49 -11.95
N LEU A 125 0.88 0.43 -12.77
CA LEU A 125 0.72 0.38 -14.22
C LEU A 125 1.33 -0.87 -14.85
N ILE A 126 2.50 -1.31 -14.39
CA ILE A 126 3.10 -2.55 -14.89
C ILE A 126 2.23 -3.75 -14.49
N ALA A 127 1.76 -3.79 -13.23
CA ALA A 127 0.93 -4.88 -12.75
C ALA A 127 -0.44 -4.97 -13.45
N SER A 128 -1.05 -3.83 -13.82
CA SER A 128 -2.31 -3.81 -14.59
C SER A 128 -2.15 -4.39 -15.99
N ASN A 129 -0.96 -4.30 -16.58
CA ASN A 129 -0.69 -4.75 -17.95
C ASN A 129 -0.16 -6.19 -18.06
N ILE A 130 0.11 -6.88 -16.95
CA ILE A 130 0.55 -8.28 -16.98
C ILE A 130 -0.69 -9.20 -16.96
N PRO A 131 -0.95 -9.97 -18.03
CA PRO A 131 -2.10 -10.86 -18.09
C PRO A 131 -1.92 -12.06 -17.15
N VAL A 132 -3.00 -12.44 -16.47
CA VAL A 132 -3.07 -13.62 -15.60
C VAL A 132 -4.43 -14.29 -15.72
N GLU A 133 -4.47 -15.62 -15.56
CA GLU A 133 -5.74 -16.38 -15.64
C GLU A 133 -6.71 -16.06 -14.50
N ARG A 134 -6.19 -15.72 -13.33
CA ARG A 134 -6.96 -15.30 -12.16
C ARG A 134 -6.36 -14.06 -11.54
N GLU A 135 -7.14 -12.98 -11.54
CA GLU A 135 -6.74 -11.72 -10.95
C GLU A 135 -7.01 -11.74 -9.45
N GLN A 136 -5.95 -11.65 -8.64
CA GLN A 136 -6.08 -11.40 -7.19
C GLN A 136 -6.45 -9.95 -6.86
N ALA A 137 -6.35 -9.07 -7.85
CA ALA A 137 -6.74 -7.67 -7.82
C ALA A 137 -7.10 -7.28 -9.24
N PRO A 138 -8.27 -6.68 -9.50
CA PRO A 138 -8.69 -6.33 -10.86
C PRO A 138 -7.66 -5.44 -11.55
N SER A 139 -7.29 -5.74 -12.79
CA SER A 139 -6.31 -4.94 -13.54
C SER A 139 -6.75 -3.49 -13.72
N GLU A 140 -8.06 -3.25 -13.88
CA GLU A 140 -8.63 -1.90 -13.93
C GLU A 140 -8.44 -1.11 -12.62
N VAL A 141 -8.53 -1.77 -11.46
CA VAL A 141 -8.29 -1.12 -10.16
C VAL A 141 -6.81 -0.76 -10.02
N LEU A 142 -5.90 -1.65 -10.43
CA LEU A 142 -4.46 -1.34 -10.45
C LEU A 142 -4.14 -0.18 -11.40
N GLN A 143 -4.79 -0.12 -12.57
CA GLN A 143 -4.65 1.02 -13.48
C GLN A 143 -5.09 2.33 -12.80
N ARG A 144 -6.26 2.32 -12.15
CA ARG A 144 -6.76 3.51 -11.44
C ARG A 144 -5.88 3.91 -10.26
N LEU A 145 -5.30 2.96 -9.53
CA LEU A 145 -4.32 3.25 -8.48
C LEU A 145 -3.06 3.92 -9.02
N SER A 146 -2.62 3.57 -10.22
CA SER A 146 -1.55 4.30 -10.92
C SER A 146 -1.98 5.72 -11.25
N ASP A 147 -3.13 5.88 -11.90
CA ASP A 147 -3.59 7.18 -12.41
C ASP A 147 -3.96 8.15 -11.27
N CYS A 148 -4.55 7.64 -10.20
CA CYS A 148 -5.02 8.40 -9.05
C CYS A 148 -4.11 8.26 -7.83
N PHE A 149 -2.85 7.81 -7.99
CA PHE A 149 -1.94 7.54 -6.87
C PHE A 149 -1.85 8.71 -5.90
N ASP A 150 -1.75 9.92 -6.44
CA ASP A 150 -1.59 11.15 -5.66
C ASP A 150 -2.83 11.45 -4.81
N ILE A 151 -4.01 11.27 -5.40
CA ILE A 151 -5.30 11.38 -4.71
C ILE A 151 -5.38 10.31 -3.61
N CYS A 152 -4.94 9.09 -3.92
CA CYS A 152 -4.93 8.00 -2.94
C CYS A 152 -3.99 8.27 -1.77
N THR A 153 -2.78 8.78 -2.02
CA THR A 153 -1.84 9.18 -0.96
C THR A 153 -2.45 10.23 -0.04
N TYR A 154 -3.09 11.26 -0.59
CA TYR A 154 -3.75 12.28 0.21
C TYR A 154 -4.93 11.69 1.00
N GLY A 155 -5.77 10.87 0.36
CA GLY A 155 -6.87 10.20 1.04
C GLY A 155 -6.40 9.36 2.23
N LEU A 156 -5.28 8.64 2.07
CA LEU A 156 -4.66 7.86 3.15
C LEU A 156 -4.12 8.73 4.30
N GLN A 157 -3.59 9.92 4.01
CA GLN A 157 -3.16 10.87 5.05
C GLN A 157 -4.36 11.33 5.89
N GLU A 158 -5.48 11.62 5.25
CA GLU A 158 -6.72 12.00 5.95
C GLU A 158 -7.32 10.84 6.75
N VAL A 159 -7.24 9.60 6.23
CA VAL A 159 -7.63 8.39 6.97
C VAL A 159 -6.78 8.24 8.23
N ARG A 160 -5.46 8.46 8.15
CA ARG A 160 -4.58 8.42 9.32
C ARG A 160 -4.96 9.48 10.36
N LYS A 161 -5.19 10.74 9.95
CA LYS A 161 -5.58 11.82 10.86
C LYS A 161 -6.85 11.47 11.62
N ALA A 162 -7.87 10.98 10.91
CA ALA A 162 -9.12 10.56 11.52
C ALA A 162 -8.93 9.41 12.53
N TRP A 163 -8.02 8.49 12.24
CA TRP A 163 -7.67 7.40 13.16
C TRP A 163 -6.97 7.90 14.43
N GLU A 164 -5.99 8.79 14.30
CA GLU A 164 -5.28 9.39 15.44
C GLU A 164 -6.22 10.24 16.33
N GLU A 165 -7.23 10.88 15.73
CA GLU A 165 -8.27 11.65 16.44
C GLU A 165 -9.26 10.76 17.22
N GLU A 166 -9.64 9.59 16.69
CA GLU A 166 -10.56 8.65 17.37
C GLU A 166 -9.90 7.86 18.49
N ASP A 167 -8.64 7.43 18.33
CA ASP A 167 -7.96 6.58 19.32
C ASP A 167 -7.42 7.36 20.54
N GLY A 168 -7.37 8.69 20.51
CA GLY A 168 -6.90 9.53 21.64
C GLY A 168 -5.46 9.24 22.10
N ILE A 169 -4.71 8.43 21.35
CA ILE A 169 -3.34 7.99 21.65
C ILE A 169 -2.42 8.67 20.65
N ALA A 170 -1.52 9.50 21.20
CA ALA A 170 -0.39 10.09 20.48
C ALA A 170 0.33 9.03 19.63
N GLY A 171 0.55 9.32 18.34
CA GLY A 171 1.50 8.54 17.54
C GLY A 171 2.94 8.71 18.05
N PRO A 172 3.93 8.08 17.40
CA PRO A 172 4.05 6.66 17.10
C PRO A 172 4.86 5.96 18.22
N ILE A 173 4.21 5.08 19.00
CA ILE A 173 4.92 4.08 19.82
C ILE A 173 5.03 2.82 18.97
N LEU A 174 6.03 2.76 18.09
CA LEU A 174 6.39 1.54 17.33
C LEU A 174 7.77 1.69 16.67
N LEU A 175 8.77 2.09 17.44
CA LEU A 175 10.19 1.87 17.14
C LEU A 175 10.96 1.80 18.46
N ASP A 176 10.98 0.62 19.07
CA ASP A 176 12.05 0.13 19.94
C ASP A 176 12.43 -1.29 19.47
#